data_AF-A0A087U8G2-F1
#
_entry.id   AF-A0A087U8G2-F1
#
_cell.length_a   1.000
_cell.length_b   1.000
_cell.length_c   1.000
_cell.angle_alpha   90.00
_cell.angle_beta   90.00
_cell.angle_gamma   90.00
#
_symmetry.space_group_name_H-M   'P 1'
#
loop_
_entity.id
_entity.type
_entity.pdbx_description
1 polymer ?
#
loop_
_entity_poly.entity_id
_entity_poly.type
_entity_poly.pdbx_seq_one_letter_code
_entity_poly.pdbx_strand_id
1 'polypeptide(L)'
;MDSVPQNTSCCVRPKWFSSVFKQCDVPDYCCGCCSALRPRYRRLVDNIYPSDPQDGLVRNNMEKLTFYALSSPEKLDRIGEYLAWKVSRDIARHRHGYVVIAMEAMDQLLIACHAQSLNLFVESFLKMVQKLLECHEADMQLLAAQSFVKFAHIEEDTPSYHRGYDFFVSKFSSLCHNNHDDLETRNRLRVAGLKGIQGVVRKTVSDDLQVNIWDETHMEKIIPSLLFNMQGHCGSLTETPDSPLEEANPWSLAENCLREL
;
A
#
# COMPACT_ATOMS: atom_id res chain seq x y z
N MET A 1 -13.80 -46.21 41.09
CA MET A 1 -14.91 -45.93 40.17
C MET A 1 -14.89 -44.43 39.87
N ASP A 2 -13.83 -43.89 39.27
CA ASP A 2 -13.32 -44.09 37.90
C ASP A 2 -14.33 -43.66 36.83
N SER A 3 -14.09 -42.50 36.22
CA SER A 3 -14.10 -42.32 34.74
C SER A 3 -13.81 -40.86 34.33
N VAL A 4 -12.52 -40.60 34.08
CA VAL A 4 -11.86 -39.99 32.89
C VAL A 4 -12.62 -38.92 32.04
N PRO A 5 -11.95 -37.80 31.66
CA PRO A 5 -12.49 -36.75 30.79
C PRO A 5 -12.42 -37.09 29.30
N GLN A 6 -13.40 -36.60 28.51
CA GLN A 6 -13.44 -36.79 27.06
C GLN A 6 -12.43 -35.88 26.34
N ASN A 7 -11.51 -36.58 25.69
CA ASN A 7 -10.47 -36.16 24.78
C ASN A 7 -11.09 -35.79 23.42
N THR A 8 -11.13 -34.51 23.04
CA THR A 8 -11.44 -34.12 21.65
C THR A 8 -10.16 -34.11 20.83
N SER A 9 -9.92 -35.25 20.17
CA SER A 9 -8.87 -35.42 19.18
C SER A 9 -9.23 -34.68 17.89
N CYS A 10 -8.35 -33.79 17.42
CA CYS A 10 -8.36 -33.32 16.03
C CYS A 10 -6.92 -33.31 15.49
N CYS A 11 -6.36 -34.49 15.26
CA CYS A 11 -5.11 -34.67 14.52
C CYS A 11 -5.19 -35.97 13.71
N VAL A 12 -5.80 -35.89 12.51
CA VAL A 12 -5.62 -36.91 11.48
C VAL A 12 -4.72 -36.31 10.40
N ARG A 13 -3.47 -36.77 10.38
CA ARG A 13 -2.52 -36.58 9.27
C ARG A 13 -2.84 -37.57 8.14
N PRO A 14 -2.38 -37.27 6.92
CA PRO A 14 -1.67 -38.26 6.12
C PRO A 14 -0.16 -37.94 6.07
N LYS A 15 0.66 -38.98 6.29
CA LYS A 15 2.12 -38.95 6.19
C LYS A 15 2.56 -39.17 4.75
N TRP A 16 3.35 -38.30 4.13
CA TRP A 16 4.34 -38.68 3.10
C TRP A 16 5.61 -37.82 3.24
N PHE A 17 6.73 -38.52 3.46
CA PHE A 17 8.16 -38.16 3.44
C PHE A 17 8.77 -37.12 4.42
N SER A 18 9.68 -37.66 5.22
CA SER A 18 10.64 -37.04 6.12
C SER A 18 11.89 -36.53 5.40
N SER A 19 12.36 -35.33 5.76
CA SER A 19 13.78 -35.07 5.97
C SER A 19 13.96 -33.85 6.88
N VAL A 20 15.03 -33.90 7.65
CA VAL A 20 15.37 -33.11 8.84
C VAL A 20 15.76 -31.68 8.45
N PHE A 21 15.45 -30.71 9.31
CA PHE A 21 15.55 -29.24 9.15
C PHE A 21 14.41 -28.57 8.36
N LYS A 22 13.32 -28.21 9.06
CA LYS A 22 12.45 -27.12 8.64
C LYS A 22 12.25 -26.14 9.79
N GLN A 23 12.80 -24.94 9.60
CA GLN A 23 12.42 -23.70 10.27
C GLN A 23 10.88 -23.67 10.33
N CYS A 24 10.32 -23.42 11.52
CA CYS A 24 8.87 -23.25 11.68
C CYS A 24 8.44 -21.89 11.12
N ASP A 25 8.40 -21.79 9.79
CA ASP A 25 7.71 -20.74 9.05
C ASP A 25 6.36 -21.31 8.61
N VAL A 26 5.38 -21.30 9.52
CA VAL A 26 3.97 -21.49 9.15
C VAL A 26 3.17 -20.33 9.73
N PRO A 27 2.46 -19.55 8.90
CA PRO A 27 1.65 -18.44 9.36
C PRO A 27 0.23 -18.96 9.63
N ASP A 28 0.04 -19.76 10.67
CA ASP A 28 -1.32 -19.95 11.18
C ASP A 28 -1.34 -20.48 12.62
N TYR A 29 -2.10 -19.77 13.46
CA TYR A 29 -2.49 -20.15 14.82
C TYR A 29 -1.36 -20.53 15.79
N CYS A 30 -0.55 -19.55 16.21
CA CYS A 30 0.19 -19.66 17.46
C CYS A 30 -0.43 -18.75 18.54
N CYS A 31 -1.13 -19.41 19.46
CA CYS A 31 -1.75 -18.89 20.67
C CYS A 31 -0.81 -17.96 21.46
N GLY A 32 -1.38 -16.91 22.07
CA GLY A 32 -0.70 -15.74 22.63
C GLY A 32 0.14 -15.96 23.90
N CYS A 33 0.86 -17.07 24.03
CA CYS A 33 1.60 -17.39 25.27
C CYS A 33 3.14 -17.42 25.13
N CYS A 34 3.72 -17.09 23.97
CA CYS A 34 5.17 -17.20 23.76
C CYS A 34 5.80 -15.96 23.09
N SER A 35 5.80 -14.81 23.78
CA SER A 35 6.53 -13.61 23.34
C SER A 35 8.03 -13.89 23.11
N ALA A 36 8.61 -14.84 23.86
CA ALA A 36 10.03 -15.22 23.81
C ALA A 36 10.43 -16.08 22.60
N LEU A 37 9.48 -16.67 21.86
CA LEU A 37 9.75 -17.45 20.65
C LEU A 37 9.48 -16.66 19.35
N ARG A 38 8.93 -15.44 19.44
CA ARG A 38 8.71 -14.61 18.25
C ARG A 38 10.05 -14.22 17.60
N PRO A 39 10.20 -14.37 16.27
CA PRO A 39 11.36 -13.87 15.55
C PRO A 39 11.64 -12.40 15.86
N ARG A 40 12.92 -12.01 15.90
CA ARG A 40 13.36 -10.66 16.29
C ARG A 40 12.71 -9.56 15.45
N TYR A 41 12.58 -9.77 14.14
CA TYR A 41 11.95 -8.81 13.22
C TYR A 41 10.49 -8.51 13.60
N ARG A 42 9.71 -9.54 13.99
CA ARG A 42 8.29 -9.35 14.39
C ARG A 42 8.17 -8.50 15.64
N ARG A 43 9.08 -8.66 16.61
CA ARG A 43 9.07 -7.84 17.83
C ARG A 43 9.39 -6.38 17.52
N LEU A 44 10.36 -6.13 16.65
CA LEU A 44 10.70 -4.77 16.22
C LEU A 44 9.52 -4.10 15.51
N VAL A 45 8.85 -4.83 14.63
CA VAL A 45 7.62 -4.34 13.97
C VAL A 45 6.49 -4.17 14.98
N ASP A 46 6.29 -5.05 15.95
CA ASP A 46 5.22 -4.87 16.94
C ASP A 46 5.48 -3.65 17.85
N ASN A 47 6.75 -3.33 18.13
CA ASN A 47 7.14 -2.20 18.97
C ASN A 47 6.90 -0.82 18.32
N ILE A 48 6.74 -0.73 17.00
CA ILE A 48 6.42 0.55 16.36
C ILE A 48 4.95 0.96 16.56
N TYR A 49 4.10 0.04 17.01
CA TYR A 49 2.69 0.31 17.26
C TYR A 49 2.47 0.74 18.72
N PRO A 50 1.85 1.91 18.96
CA PRO A 50 1.42 2.33 20.29
C PRO A 50 0.23 1.51 20.79
N SER A 51 -0.13 1.74 22.06
CA SER A 51 -1.35 1.14 22.64
C SER A 51 -2.61 1.81 22.07
N ASP A 52 -2.60 3.13 21.93
CA ASP A 52 -3.65 3.90 21.27
C ASP A 52 -3.21 4.26 19.83
N PRO A 53 -3.99 3.92 18.78
CA PRO A 53 -3.65 4.29 17.42
C PRO A 53 -3.51 5.81 17.16
N GLN A 54 -4.09 6.67 18.01
CA GLN A 54 -3.98 8.12 17.88
C GLN A 54 -2.59 8.65 18.25
N ASP A 55 -1.80 7.90 19.01
CA ASP A 55 -0.42 8.27 19.35
C ASP A 55 0.52 8.24 18.13
N GLY A 56 0.10 7.59 17.04
CA GLY A 56 0.84 7.49 15.80
C GLY A 56 2.10 6.61 15.88
N LEU A 57 2.92 6.67 14.83
CA LEU A 57 4.11 5.84 14.72
C LEU A 57 5.18 6.22 15.75
N VAL A 58 5.65 5.23 16.53
CA VAL A 58 6.68 5.46 17.57
C VAL A 58 8.07 5.66 16.94
N ARG A 59 8.48 6.91 16.74
CA ARG A 59 9.71 7.32 16.04
C ARG A 59 10.98 6.57 16.49
N ASN A 60 11.26 6.52 17.80
CA ASN A 60 12.46 5.84 18.32
C ASN A 60 12.48 4.33 18.00
N ASN A 61 11.31 3.69 17.92
CA ASN A 61 11.22 2.28 17.55
C ASN A 61 11.30 2.10 16.04
N MET A 62 10.80 3.07 15.28
CA MET A 62 10.92 3.10 13.83
C MET A 62 12.38 3.22 13.39
N GLU A 63 13.16 4.13 13.97
CA GLU A 63 14.60 4.25 13.67
C GLU A 63 15.36 2.94 13.92
N LYS A 64 15.05 2.25 15.02
CA LYS A 64 15.63 0.92 15.31
C LYS A 64 15.21 -0.13 14.30
N LEU A 65 13.95 -0.09 13.84
CA LEU A 65 13.44 -0.98 12.80
C LEU A 65 14.15 -0.71 11.47
N THR A 66 14.30 0.56 11.07
CA THR A 66 15.01 0.97 9.86
C THR A 66 16.47 0.52 9.90
N PHE A 67 17.19 0.76 10.99
CA PHE A 67 18.57 0.30 11.14
C PHE A 67 18.69 -1.23 11.03
N TYR A 68 17.74 -1.96 11.63
CA TYR A 68 17.70 -3.41 11.54
C TYR A 68 17.39 -3.90 10.12
N ALA A 69 16.45 -3.24 9.42
CA ALA A 69 16.06 -3.57 8.06
C ALA A 69 17.22 -3.35 7.07
N LEU A 70 17.91 -2.21 7.18
CA LEU A 70 19.05 -1.85 6.32
C LEU A 70 20.28 -2.76 6.52
N SER A 71 20.34 -3.51 7.62
CA SER A 71 21.47 -4.42 7.86
C SER A 71 21.51 -5.63 6.93
N SER A 72 20.39 -6.01 6.28
CA SER A 72 20.38 -7.07 5.25
C SER A 72 19.05 -7.10 4.48
N PRO A 73 19.07 -7.24 3.14
CA PRO A 73 17.86 -7.29 2.30
C PRO A 73 16.82 -8.34 2.76
N GLU A 74 17.24 -9.54 3.14
CA GLU A 74 16.31 -10.60 3.59
C GLU A 74 15.46 -10.21 4.81
N LYS A 75 15.99 -9.34 5.69
CA LYS A 75 15.23 -8.84 6.85
C LYS A 75 14.17 -7.85 6.41
N LEU A 76 14.52 -6.98 5.46
CA LEU A 76 13.61 -6.00 4.89
C LEU A 76 12.42 -6.71 4.24
N ASP A 77 12.67 -7.75 3.45
CA ASP A 77 11.61 -8.54 2.82
C ASP A 77 10.65 -9.16 3.84
N ARG A 78 11.19 -9.79 4.90
CA ARG A 78 10.38 -10.36 6.00
C ARG A 78 9.58 -9.31 6.77
N ILE A 79 10.13 -8.10 6.90
CA ILE A 79 9.42 -6.96 7.52
C ILE A 79 8.26 -6.53 6.62
N GLY A 80 8.50 -6.38 5.31
CA GLY A 80 7.47 -6.05 4.32
C GLY A 80 6.32 -7.06 4.30
N GLU A 81 6.64 -8.36 4.22
CA GLU A 81 5.63 -9.42 4.24
C GLU A 81 4.80 -9.39 5.53
N TYR A 82 5.45 -9.18 6.67
CA TYR A 82 4.76 -9.13 7.96
C TYR A 82 3.86 -7.89 8.11
N LEU A 83 4.30 -6.73 7.61
CA LEU A 83 3.48 -5.52 7.56
C LEU A 83 2.28 -5.71 6.64
N ALA A 84 2.46 -6.33 5.47
CA ALA A 84 1.37 -6.63 4.55
C ALA A 84 0.31 -7.56 5.15
N TRP A 85 0.75 -8.59 5.88
CA TRP A 85 -0.15 -9.43 6.65
C TRP A 85 -0.88 -8.66 7.76
N LYS A 86 -0.18 -7.80 8.53
CA LYS A 86 -0.81 -7.00 9.59
C LYS A 86 -1.88 -6.07 9.03
N VAL A 87 -1.58 -5.36 7.94
CA VAL A 87 -2.54 -4.47 7.27
C VAL A 87 -3.77 -5.24 6.80
N SER A 88 -3.58 -6.37 6.13
CA SER A 88 -4.70 -7.20 5.67
C SER A 88 -5.60 -7.63 6.84
N ARG A 89 -5.00 -8.04 7.97
CA ARG A 89 -5.73 -8.42 9.18
C ARG A 89 -6.43 -7.23 9.85
N ASP A 90 -5.80 -6.06 9.87
CA ASP A 90 -6.32 -4.89 10.58
C ASP A 90 -7.42 -4.19 9.78
N ILE A 91 -7.36 -4.23 8.44
CA ILE A 91 -8.47 -3.89 7.54
C ILE A 91 -9.67 -4.80 7.83
N ALA A 92 -9.49 -6.12 7.87
CA ALA A 92 -10.56 -7.08 8.15
C ALA A 92 -11.20 -6.92 9.54
N ARG A 93 -10.54 -6.21 10.45
CA ARG A 93 -11.02 -5.93 11.82
C ARG A 93 -11.48 -4.47 12.00
N HIS A 94 -11.56 -3.69 10.92
CA HIS A 94 -11.91 -2.27 10.95
C HIS A 94 -11.03 -1.43 11.89
N ARG A 95 -9.74 -1.79 11.99
CA ARG A 95 -8.75 -1.16 12.85
C ARG A 95 -7.90 -0.14 12.09
N HIS A 96 -8.57 0.85 11.50
CA HIS A 96 -7.99 1.78 10.52
C HIS A 96 -6.81 2.58 11.06
N GLY A 97 -6.83 3.02 12.32
CA GLY A 97 -5.70 3.76 12.89
C GLY A 97 -4.39 2.98 12.91
N TYR A 98 -4.43 1.66 13.13
CA TYR A 98 -3.23 0.83 13.03
C TYR A 98 -2.80 0.58 11.58
N VAL A 99 -3.73 0.62 10.61
CA VAL A 99 -3.42 0.56 9.18
C VAL A 99 -2.64 1.81 8.76
N VAL A 100 -3.03 2.99 9.26
CA VAL A 100 -2.30 4.26 9.03
C VAL A 100 -0.85 4.14 9.51
N ILE A 101 -0.64 3.67 10.74
CA ILE A 101 0.71 3.48 11.31
C ILE A 101 1.53 2.49 10.47
N ALA A 102 0.92 1.39 10.02
CA ALA A 102 1.60 0.39 9.20
C ALA A 102 2.03 0.96 7.84
N MET A 103 1.16 1.74 7.19
CA MET A 103 1.47 2.42 5.92
C MET A 103 2.57 3.46 6.10
N GLU A 104 2.53 4.26 7.17
CA GLU A 104 3.57 5.24 7.46
C GLU A 104 4.94 4.59 7.68
N ALA A 105 4.98 3.47 8.41
CA ALA A 105 6.20 2.69 8.57
C ALA A 105 6.70 2.13 7.24
N MET A 106 5.79 1.69 6.37
CA MET A 106 6.10 1.17 5.04
C MET A 106 6.74 2.25 4.15
N ASP A 107 6.16 3.45 4.13
CA ASP A 107 6.66 4.61 3.40
C ASP A 107 8.07 5.01 3.87
N GLN A 108 8.30 5.07 5.19
CA GLN A 108 9.60 5.43 5.74
C GLN A 108 10.68 4.41 5.38
N LEU A 109 10.35 3.13 5.39
CA LEU A 109 11.28 2.08 4.96
C LEU A 109 11.57 2.15 3.46
N LEU A 110 10.55 2.44 2.62
CA LEU A 110 10.75 2.63 1.18
C LEU A 110 11.74 3.76 0.90
N ILE A 111 11.60 4.90 1.59
CA ILE A 111 12.48 6.06 1.40
C ILE A 111 13.90 5.80 1.93
N ALA A 112 14.01 5.07 3.04
CA ALA A 112 15.30 4.80 3.68
C ALA A 112 16.17 3.76 2.93
N CYS A 113 15.59 2.98 2.02
CA CYS A 113 16.25 1.88 1.33
C CYS A 113 16.61 2.25 -0.12
N HIS A 114 17.72 1.71 -0.64
CA HIS A 114 18.13 1.92 -2.04
C HIS A 114 17.57 0.84 -2.98
N ALA A 115 17.20 1.27 -4.19
CA ALA A 115 16.41 0.53 -5.18
C ALA A 115 16.92 -0.88 -5.53
N GLN A 116 18.24 -1.12 -5.50
CA GLN A 116 18.86 -2.38 -5.87
C GLN A 116 18.45 -3.57 -4.97
N SER A 117 17.87 -3.32 -3.81
CA SER A 117 17.49 -4.34 -2.82
C SER A 117 15.98 -4.50 -2.62
N LEU A 118 15.15 -3.82 -3.42
CA LEU A 118 13.75 -3.53 -3.07
C LEU A 118 12.68 -4.39 -3.75
N ASN A 119 13.00 -5.29 -4.68
CA ASN A 119 11.96 -5.89 -5.53
C ASN A 119 10.85 -6.63 -4.75
N LEU A 120 11.20 -7.50 -3.79
CA LEU A 120 10.22 -8.24 -2.98
C LEU A 120 9.53 -7.35 -1.93
N PHE A 121 10.26 -6.39 -1.40
CA PHE A 121 9.73 -5.40 -0.48
C PHE A 121 8.69 -4.49 -1.14
N VAL A 122 8.96 -3.99 -2.34
CA VAL A 122 8.03 -3.19 -3.15
C VAL A 122 6.82 -4.02 -3.54
N GLU A 123 6.98 -5.31 -3.86
CA GLU A 123 5.84 -6.19 -4.08
C GLU A 123 4.93 -6.27 -2.84
N SER A 124 5.51 -6.37 -1.64
CA SER A 124 4.76 -6.35 -0.38
C SER A 124 4.06 -5.01 -0.16
N PHE A 125 4.72 -3.89 -0.46
CA PHE A 125 4.12 -2.56 -0.42
C PHE A 125 2.95 -2.41 -1.40
N LEU A 126 3.13 -2.81 -2.67
CA LEU A 126 2.07 -2.72 -3.68
C LEU A 126 0.87 -3.59 -3.31
N LYS A 127 1.09 -4.78 -2.72
CA LYS A 127 0.00 -5.60 -2.15
C LYS A 127 -0.77 -4.87 -1.05
N MET A 128 -0.09 -4.12 -0.19
CA MET A 128 -0.75 -3.29 0.83
C MET A 128 -1.58 -2.17 0.20
N VAL A 129 -0.98 -1.40 -0.71
CA VAL A 129 -1.68 -0.31 -1.42
C VAL A 129 -2.90 -0.86 -2.14
N GLN A 130 -2.78 -1.99 -2.85
CA GLN A 130 -3.89 -2.66 -3.50
C GLN A 130 -5.03 -2.98 -2.51
N LYS A 131 -4.70 -3.59 -1.36
CA LYS A 131 -5.70 -3.92 -0.33
C LYS A 131 -6.42 -2.70 0.22
N LEU A 132 -5.71 -1.59 0.43
CA LEU A 132 -6.32 -0.33 0.87
C LEU A 132 -7.20 0.29 -0.22
N LEU A 133 -6.80 0.25 -1.49
CA LEU A 133 -7.64 0.75 -2.58
C LEU A 133 -8.90 -0.10 -2.77
N GLU A 134 -8.81 -1.42 -2.56
CA GLU A 134 -9.97 -2.34 -2.57
C GLU A 134 -10.95 -2.06 -1.43
N CYS A 135 -10.52 -1.40 -0.35
CA CYS A 135 -11.43 -0.92 0.69
C CYS A 135 -12.35 0.15 0.12
N HIS A 136 -13.62 0.14 0.51
CA HIS A 136 -14.60 1.15 0.07
C HIS A 136 -14.61 2.40 0.97
N GLU A 137 -13.73 2.44 1.97
CA GLU A 137 -13.53 3.57 2.86
C GLU A 137 -12.66 4.65 2.19
N ALA A 138 -13.17 5.88 2.13
CA ALA A 138 -12.50 7.00 1.45
C ALA A 138 -11.10 7.26 2.04
N ASP A 139 -10.97 7.28 3.37
CA ASP A 139 -9.68 7.53 4.04
C ASP A 139 -8.62 6.47 3.70
N MET A 140 -9.02 5.21 3.55
CA MET A 140 -8.09 4.14 3.16
C MET A 140 -7.63 4.29 1.72
N GLN A 141 -8.55 4.66 0.82
CA GLN A 141 -8.23 4.91 -0.59
C GLN A 141 -7.30 6.12 -0.75
N LEU A 142 -7.54 7.20 0.01
CA LEU A 142 -6.71 8.40 0.02
C LEU A 142 -5.30 8.10 0.56
N LEU A 143 -5.21 7.36 1.67
CA LEU A 143 -3.92 6.93 2.25
C LEU A 143 -3.10 6.10 1.26
N ALA A 144 -3.74 5.14 0.59
CA ALA A 144 -3.09 4.31 -0.42
C ALA A 144 -2.61 5.12 -1.62
N ALA A 145 -3.45 6.00 -2.17
CA ALA A 145 -3.07 6.85 -3.29
C ALA A 145 -1.88 7.76 -2.92
N GLN A 146 -1.91 8.37 -1.73
CA GLN A 146 -0.80 9.20 -1.25
C GLN A 146 0.51 8.40 -1.13
N SER A 147 0.45 7.20 -0.54
CA SER A 147 1.61 6.33 -0.38
C SER A 147 2.17 5.89 -1.74
N PHE A 148 1.29 5.53 -2.68
CA PHE A 148 1.67 5.18 -4.05
C PHE A 148 2.35 6.34 -4.76
N VAL A 149 1.85 7.57 -4.61
CA VAL A 149 2.47 8.76 -5.20
C VAL A 149 3.86 8.99 -4.62
N LYS A 150 4.07 8.83 -3.31
CA LYS A 150 5.43 8.91 -2.72
C LYS A 150 6.36 7.88 -3.34
N PHE A 151 5.90 6.64 -3.47
CA PHE A 151 6.64 5.57 -4.14
C PHE A 151 6.96 5.91 -5.61
N ALA A 152 6.01 6.51 -6.34
CA ALA A 152 6.20 6.93 -7.72
C ALA A 152 7.35 7.93 -7.91
N HIS A 153 7.65 8.73 -6.88
CA HIS A 153 8.75 9.72 -6.89
C HIS A 153 10.13 9.13 -6.54
N ILE A 154 10.19 7.88 -6.07
CA ILE A 154 11.47 7.23 -5.76
C ILE A 154 12.08 6.74 -7.08
N GLU A 155 13.29 7.21 -7.40
CA GLU A 155 14.03 6.73 -8.58
C GLU A 155 14.52 5.30 -8.36
N GLU A 156 14.42 4.47 -9.40
CA GLU A 156 14.87 3.08 -9.36
C GLU A 156 16.02 2.87 -10.34
N ASP A 157 17.21 2.54 -9.83
CA ASP A 157 18.41 2.29 -10.65
C ASP A 157 18.25 1.06 -11.57
N THR A 158 17.35 0.14 -11.23
CA THR A 158 17.11 -1.10 -11.97
C THR A 158 15.64 -1.17 -12.34
N PRO A 159 15.31 -1.35 -13.62
CA PRO A 159 13.92 -1.42 -14.04
C PRO A 159 13.23 -2.66 -13.47
N SER A 160 11.97 -2.53 -13.05
CA SER A 160 11.25 -3.59 -12.36
C SER A 160 10.32 -4.35 -13.31
N TYR A 161 10.90 -5.27 -14.06
CA TYR A 161 10.25 -6.05 -15.13
C TYR A 161 9.10 -6.98 -14.69
N HIS A 162 8.78 -7.05 -13.39
CA HIS A 162 7.76 -7.95 -12.85
C HIS A 162 6.55 -7.22 -12.24
N ARG A 163 6.50 -5.88 -12.27
CA ARG A 163 5.39 -5.12 -11.68
C ARG A 163 4.28 -4.90 -12.70
N GLY A 164 3.13 -5.54 -12.47
CA GLY A 164 1.90 -5.24 -13.20
C GLY A 164 1.16 -4.07 -12.59
N TYR A 165 0.94 -2.99 -13.36
CA TYR A 165 0.21 -1.81 -12.90
C TYR A 165 -1.26 -1.79 -13.32
N ASP A 166 -1.76 -2.80 -14.05
CA ASP A 166 -3.11 -2.85 -14.62
C ASP A 166 -4.21 -2.65 -13.58
N PHE A 167 -4.04 -3.24 -12.39
CA PHE A 167 -4.94 -3.03 -11.25
C PHE A 167 -4.97 -1.55 -10.84
N PHE A 168 -3.79 -0.93 -10.69
CA PHE A 168 -3.65 0.47 -10.28
C PHE A 168 -4.23 1.41 -11.33
N VAL A 169 -3.95 1.20 -12.62
CA VAL A 169 -4.55 1.97 -13.72
C VAL A 169 -6.07 1.91 -13.63
N SER A 170 -6.63 0.70 -13.52
CA SER A 170 -8.07 0.50 -13.46
C SER A 170 -8.69 1.15 -12.22
N LYS A 171 -8.04 1.01 -11.07
CA LYS A 171 -8.57 1.49 -9.80
C LYS A 171 -8.43 3.00 -9.63
N PHE A 172 -7.31 3.60 -10.03
CA PHE A 172 -7.14 5.06 -10.04
C PHE A 172 -8.06 5.73 -11.06
N SER A 173 -8.26 5.14 -12.23
CA SER A 173 -9.29 5.60 -13.19
C SER A 173 -10.69 5.58 -12.56
N SER A 174 -11.04 4.51 -11.83
CA SER A 174 -12.31 4.47 -11.10
C SER A 174 -12.43 5.59 -10.04
N LEU A 175 -11.35 5.95 -9.35
CA LEU A 175 -11.34 7.08 -8.40
C LEU A 175 -11.54 8.44 -9.09
N CYS A 176 -11.01 8.62 -10.30
CA CYS A 176 -11.26 9.82 -11.12
C CYS A 176 -12.74 10.04 -11.45
N HIS A 177 -13.55 8.99 -11.44
CA HIS A 177 -15.00 9.03 -11.65
C HIS A 177 -15.82 8.90 -10.36
N ASN A 178 -15.18 9.01 -9.19
CA ASN A 178 -15.87 8.85 -7.91
C ASN A 178 -17.05 9.83 -7.76
N ASN A 179 -18.16 9.35 -7.22
CA ASN A 179 -19.39 10.12 -7.04
C ASN A 179 -19.90 10.07 -5.59
N HIS A 180 -19.00 10.24 -4.63
CA HIS A 180 -19.33 10.30 -3.21
C HIS A 180 -20.31 11.44 -2.90
N ASP A 181 -21.24 11.26 -1.95
CA ASP A 181 -22.28 12.26 -1.65
C ASP A 181 -21.70 13.59 -1.17
N ASP A 182 -20.71 13.51 -0.28
CA ASP A 182 -19.94 14.67 0.16
C ASP A 182 -18.99 15.17 -0.95
N LEU A 183 -19.12 16.45 -1.28
CA LEU A 183 -18.39 17.11 -2.37
C LEU A 183 -16.89 17.19 -2.08
N GLU A 184 -16.51 17.45 -0.82
CA GLU A 184 -15.09 17.55 -0.43
C GLU A 184 -14.40 16.19 -0.59
N THR A 185 -14.98 15.14 -0.02
CA THR A 185 -14.51 13.75 -0.15
C THR A 185 -14.46 13.31 -1.61
N ARG A 186 -15.50 13.63 -2.40
CA ARG A 186 -15.53 13.37 -3.84
C ARG A 186 -14.34 14.01 -4.55
N ASN A 187 -14.09 15.30 -4.31
CA ASN A 187 -12.99 16.02 -4.93
C ASN A 187 -11.63 15.44 -4.52
N ARG A 188 -11.43 15.15 -3.23
CA ARG A 188 -10.21 14.53 -2.72
C ARG A 188 -9.94 13.16 -3.35
N LEU A 189 -10.96 12.32 -3.50
CA LEU A 189 -10.84 11.01 -4.15
C LEU A 189 -10.51 11.12 -5.64
N ARG A 190 -11.12 12.08 -6.35
CA ARG A 190 -10.80 12.34 -7.77
C ARG A 190 -9.37 12.84 -7.95
N VAL A 191 -8.93 13.80 -7.14
CA VAL A 191 -7.54 14.28 -7.10
C VAL A 191 -6.57 13.14 -6.82
N ALA A 192 -6.91 12.26 -5.86
CA ALA A 192 -6.11 11.08 -5.55
C ALA A 192 -6.03 10.10 -6.73
N GLY A 193 -7.13 9.91 -7.47
CA GLY A 193 -7.14 9.15 -8.71
C GLY A 193 -6.20 9.73 -9.76
N LEU A 194 -6.28 11.04 -10.01
CA LEU A 194 -5.43 11.72 -11.00
C LEU A 194 -3.94 11.63 -10.64
N LYS A 195 -3.59 11.90 -9.37
CA LYS A 195 -2.20 11.77 -8.89
C LYS A 195 -1.72 10.31 -8.97
N GLY A 196 -2.61 9.35 -8.72
CA GLY A 196 -2.32 7.92 -8.87
C GLY A 196 -1.99 7.55 -10.31
N ILE A 197 -2.80 8.00 -11.28
CA ILE A 197 -2.52 7.82 -12.72
C ILE A 197 -1.17 8.44 -13.09
N GLN A 198 -0.92 9.68 -12.68
CA GLN A 198 0.36 10.34 -12.93
C GLN A 198 1.54 9.55 -12.34
N GLY A 199 1.36 8.97 -11.15
CA GLY A 199 2.36 8.12 -10.52
C GLY A 199 2.63 6.83 -11.29
N VAL A 200 1.59 6.22 -11.89
CA VAL A 200 1.76 5.05 -12.76
C VAL A 200 2.52 5.43 -14.02
N VAL A 201 2.09 6.49 -14.72
CA VAL A 201 2.75 7.00 -15.93
C VAL A 201 4.23 7.26 -15.67
N ARG A 202 4.57 7.94 -14.56
CA ARG A 202 5.96 8.19 -14.16
C ARG A 202 6.77 6.90 -14.01
N LYS A 203 6.19 5.84 -13.44
CA LYS A 203 6.90 4.56 -13.21
C LYS A 203 7.06 3.73 -14.48
N THR A 204 6.23 3.96 -15.49
CA THR A 204 6.19 3.15 -16.72
C THR A 204 6.84 3.83 -17.93
N VAL A 205 6.87 5.17 -17.98
CA VAL A 205 7.56 5.93 -19.05
C VAL A 205 9.09 5.75 -18.98
N SER A 206 9.63 5.35 -17.84
CA SER A 206 11.06 5.13 -17.67
C SER A 206 11.57 3.78 -18.18
N ASP A 207 10.73 2.91 -18.77
CA ASP A 207 11.12 1.52 -19.07
C ASP A 207 10.41 0.93 -20.30
N ASP A 208 11.15 0.77 -21.41
CA ASP A 208 10.69 0.22 -22.70
C ASP A 208 10.24 -1.26 -22.63
N LEU A 209 10.48 -1.96 -21.51
CA LEU A 209 10.21 -3.40 -21.34
C LEU A 209 9.04 -3.71 -20.39
N GLN A 210 8.40 -2.71 -19.78
CA GLN A 210 7.22 -2.92 -18.94
C GLN A 210 5.95 -3.16 -19.78
N VAL A 211 4.89 -3.68 -19.13
CA VAL A 211 3.56 -3.70 -19.73
C VAL A 211 3.28 -2.30 -20.25
N ASN A 212 3.10 -2.22 -21.55
CA ASN A 212 2.99 -0.97 -22.27
C ASN A 212 1.76 -0.23 -21.72
N ILE A 213 1.96 0.81 -20.91
CA ILE A 213 0.85 1.67 -20.48
C ILE A 213 0.15 2.32 -21.68
N TRP A 214 0.84 2.34 -22.83
CA TRP A 214 0.32 2.77 -24.12
C TRP A 214 -0.52 1.68 -24.80
N ASP A 215 -0.71 0.52 -24.19
CA ASP A 215 -1.68 -0.46 -24.67
C ASP A 215 -3.09 0.15 -24.61
N GLU A 216 -3.86 -0.11 -25.67
CA GLU A 216 -5.19 0.44 -25.89
C GLU A 216 -6.09 0.26 -24.65
N THR A 217 -6.01 -0.89 -23.98
CA THR A 217 -6.79 -1.21 -22.77
C THR A 217 -6.54 -0.29 -21.56
N HIS A 218 -5.35 0.32 -21.46
CA HIS A 218 -5.01 1.27 -20.41
C HIS A 218 -5.41 2.69 -20.82
N MET A 219 -5.15 3.06 -22.07
CA MET A 219 -5.48 4.38 -22.60
C MET A 219 -6.99 4.64 -22.69
N GLU A 220 -7.79 3.63 -22.99
CA GLU A 220 -9.24 3.68 -22.93
C GLU A 220 -9.79 3.99 -21.53
N LYS A 221 -8.99 3.85 -20.47
CA LYS A 221 -9.37 4.21 -19.11
C LYS A 221 -8.78 5.56 -18.71
N ILE A 222 -7.52 5.80 -19.05
CA ILE A 222 -6.78 7.01 -18.66
C ILE A 222 -7.36 8.24 -19.35
N ILE A 223 -7.48 8.24 -20.69
CA ILE A 223 -7.91 9.43 -21.43
C ILE A 223 -9.32 9.89 -21.03
N PRO A 224 -10.34 9.01 -20.94
CA PRO A 224 -11.66 9.44 -20.48
C PRO A 224 -11.67 9.94 -19.03
N SER A 225 -10.83 9.36 -18.16
CA SER A 225 -10.70 9.80 -16.75
C SER A 225 -10.15 11.22 -16.65
N LEU A 226 -9.15 11.56 -17.47
CA LEU A 226 -8.59 12.91 -17.54
C LEU A 226 -9.63 13.90 -18.08
N LEU A 227 -10.26 13.58 -19.22
CA LEU A 227 -11.26 14.44 -19.84
C LEU A 227 -12.48 14.70 -18.94
N PHE A 228 -12.94 13.69 -18.21
CA PHE A 228 -14.05 13.83 -17.26
C PHE A 228 -13.74 14.87 -16.16
N ASN A 229 -12.51 14.88 -15.66
CA ASN A 229 -12.10 15.84 -14.63
C ASN A 229 -11.79 17.24 -15.20
N MET A 230 -11.54 17.36 -16.51
CA MET A 230 -11.42 18.64 -17.21
C MET A 230 -12.80 19.29 -17.50
N GLN A 231 -13.84 18.48 -17.73
CA GLN A 231 -15.18 19.00 -18.06
C GLN A 231 -15.89 19.69 -16.87
N GLY A 232 -15.48 19.40 -15.63
CA GLY A 232 -16.02 20.03 -14.42
C GLY A 232 -15.84 21.55 -14.34
N HIS A 233 -15.00 22.14 -15.20
CA HIS A 233 -14.72 23.57 -15.24
C HIS A 233 -15.59 24.38 -16.21
N CYS A 234 -16.49 23.75 -16.96
CA CYS A 234 -17.36 24.49 -17.91
C CYS A 234 -18.47 25.31 -17.21
N GLY A 235 -18.55 25.32 -15.86
CA GLY A 235 -19.66 25.93 -15.12
C GLY A 235 -19.32 26.94 -14.01
N SER A 236 -18.05 27.27 -13.74
CA SER A 236 -17.70 28.14 -12.60
C SER A 236 -16.64 29.19 -12.94
N LEU A 237 -17.04 30.24 -13.66
CA LEU A 237 -16.27 31.48 -13.82
C LEU A 237 -16.45 32.39 -12.59
N THR A 238 -15.86 32.02 -11.46
CA THR A 238 -15.67 32.96 -10.33
C THR A 238 -14.30 32.71 -9.71
N GLU A 239 -13.27 33.30 -10.31
CA GLU A 239 -11.95 33.41 -9.71
C GLU A 239 -11.98 34.50 -8.63
N THR A 240 -11.63 34.15 -7.39
CA THR A 240 -11.13 35.10 -6.40
C THR A 240 -9.71 34.69 -6.00
N PRO A 241 -8.69 35.55 -6.24
CA PRO A 241 -7.29 35.14 -6.19
C PRO A 241 -6.63 35.40 -4.82
N ASP A 242 -7.16 34.83 -3.73
CA ASP A 242 -6.53 35.05 -2.41
C ASP A 242 -6.86 34.01 -1.32
N SER A 243 -6.60 32.72 -1.59
CA SER A 243 -6.53 31.71 -0.51
C SER A 243 -5.28 30.84 -0.68
N PRO A 244 -4.42 30.68 0.35
CA PRO A 244 -3.18 29.91 0.28
C PRO A 244 -3.39 28.39 0.37
N LEU A 245 -4.48 27.89 -0.22
CA LEU A 245 -4.76 26.47 -0.42
C LEU A 245 -4.69 26.19 -1.92
N GLU A 246 -3.49 26.21 -2.49
CA GLU A 246 -3.18 25.53 -3.76
C GLU A 246 -3.24 24.00 -3.57
N GLU A 247 -4.33 23.49 -3.00
CA GLU A 247 -4.67 22.08 -3.18
C GLU A 247 -5.15 21.93 -4.62
N ALA A 248 -4.20 21.53 -5.46
CA ALA A 248 -4.31 21.41 -6.91
C ALA A 248 -5.71 20.99 -7.38
N ASN A 249 -6.40 21.94 -8.02
CA ASN A 249 -7.68 21.75 -8.69
C ASN A 249 -7.63 20.48 -9.58
N PRO A 250 -8.63 19.58 -9.52
CA PRO A 250 -8.70 18.40 -10.40
C PRO A 250 -8.47 18.73 -11.87
N TRP A 251 -8.92 19.90 -12.32
CA TRP A 251 -8.74 20.37 -13.70
C TRP A 251 -7.27 20.54 -14.08
N SER A 252 -6.49 21.28 -13.27
CA SER A 252 -5.09 21.56 -13.58
C SER A 252 -4.22 20.31 -13.48
N LEU A 253 -4.56 19.40 -12.56
CA LEU A 253 -3.91 18.09 -12.49
C LEU A 253 -4.20 17.23 -13.72
N ALA A 254 -5.45 17.19 -14.18
CA ALA A 254 -5.83 16.43 -15.36
C ALA A 254 -5.16 16.98 -16.63
N GLU A 255 -5.09 18.31 -16.78
CA GLU A 255 -4.39 18.94 -17.90
C GLU A 255 -2.89 18.64 -17.87
N ASN A 256 -2.23 18.78 -16.71
CA ASN A 256 -0.81 18.47 -16.57
C ASN A 256 -0.51 16.99 -16.88
N CYS A 257 -1.34 16.08 -16.37
CA CYS A 257 -1.18 14.65 -16.66
C CYS A 257 -1.37 14.35 -18.15
N LEU A 258 -2.30 15.00 -18.84
CA LEU A 258 -2.49 14.82 -20.29
C LEU A 258 -1.30 15.34 -21.10
N ARG A 259 -0.60 16.38 -20.63
CA ARG A 259 0.61 16.90 -21.28
C ARG A 259 1.84 16.02 -21.07
N GLU A 260 1.83 15.19 -20.02
CA GLU A 260 2.90 14.22 -19.71
C GLU A 260 2.72 12.88 -20.44
N LEU A 261 1.51 12.62 -20.98
CA LEU A 261 1.22 11.52 -21.91
C LEU A 261 1.67 11.88 -23.34
#